data_AF-A0A355I8W3-F1
#
_entry.id   AF-A0A355I8W3-F1
#
_cell.length_a   1.000
_cell.length_b   1.000
_cell.length_c   1.000
_cell.angle_alpha   90.00
_cell.angle_beta   90.00
_cell.angle_gamma   90.00
#
_symmetry.space_group_name_H-M   'P 1'
#
loop_
_entity.id
_entity.type
_entity.pdbx_description
1 polymer ?
#
loop_
_entity_poly.entity_id
_entity_poly.type
_entity_poly.pdbx_seq_one_letter_code
_entity_poly.pdbx_strand_id
1 'polypeptide(L)'
;MNTMINNLKSGALTIVLIVLTIILLLMAIIHMNSVLGRKYEIALLKANGLTRRELFRLIMVESFRYISWVTIIASIISMVLIAAVNFVFDMTLTKASPNVLVINLLVALISVCIPTIISVVTINKYRPDAILRN
;
A
#
# COMPACT_ATOMS: atom_id res chain seq x y z
N MET A 1 17.98 22.06 27.07
CA MET A 1 18.17 22.02 25.61
C MET A 1 17.96 20.62 25.01
N ASN A 2 18.55 19.57 25.59
CA ASN A 2 18.39 18.18 25.10
C ASN A 2 16.94 17.64 25.17
N THR A 3 16.17 18.04 26.19
CA THR A 3 14.76 17.66 26.38
C THR A 3 13.84 18.30 25.33
N MET A 4 14.09 19.54 24.94
CA MET A 4 13.28 20.27 23.95
C MET A 4 13.44 19.67 22.55
N ILE A 5 14.67 19.32 22.17
CA ILE A 5 14.99 18.67 20.89
C ILE A 5 14.41 17.24 20.83
N ASN A 6 14.49 16.48 21.92
CA ASN A 6 13.90 15.15 21.98
C ASN A 6 12.36 15.18 21.89
N ASN A 7 11.72 16.16 22.52
CA ASN A 7 10.27 16.33 22.43
C ASN A 7 9.82 16.71 21.01
N LEU A 8 10.57 17.58 20.32
CA LEU A 8 10.31 17.92 18.91
C LEU A 8 10.46 16.70 17.99
N LYS A 9 11.51 15.90 18.17
CA LYS A 9 11.74 14.68 17.39
C LYS A 9 10.66 13.62 17.63
N SER A 10 10.26 13.43 18.88
CA SER A 10 9.19 12.49 19.27
C SER A 10 7.82 12.94 18.71
N GLY A 11 7.53 14.24 18.81
CA GLY A 11 6.31 14.84 18.24
C GLY A 11 6.23 14.67 16.72
N ALA A 12 7.32 14.98 16.00
CA ALA A 12 7.39 14.79 14.55
C ALA A 12 7.20 13.32 14.15
N LEU A 13 7.83 12.38 14.85
CA LEU A 13 7.67 10.94 14.60
C LEU A 13 6.22 10.50 14.80
N THR A 14 5.56 10.98 15.86
CA THR A 14 4.16 10.68 16.16
C THR A 14 3.23 11.18 15.06
N ILE A 15 3.43 12.41 14.58
CA ILE A 15 2.64 12.98 13.48
C ILE A 15 2.82 12.13 12.21
N VAL A 16 4.04 11.77 11.85
CA VAL A 16 4.33 10.93 10.68
C VAL A 16 3.62 9.57 10.80
N LEU A 17 3.63 8.95 11.98
CA LEU A 17 2.92 7.68 12.21
C LEU A 17 1.40 7.82 12.07
N ILE A 18 0.81 8.90 12.59
CA ILE A 18 -0.64 9.16 12.46
C ILE A 18 -1.02 9.30 10.98
N VAL A 19 -0.29 10.13 10.24
CA VAL A 19 -0.53 10.36 8.81
C VAL A 19 -0.38 9.05 8.02
N LEU A 20 0.68 8.27 8.30
CA LEU A 20 0.89 6.97 7.67
C LEU A 20 -0.29 6.02 7.93
N THR A 21 -0.79 5.98 9.17
CA THR A 21 -1.92 5.13 9.55
C THR A 21 -3.20 5.51 8.80
N ILE A 22 -3.50 6.79 8.69
CA ILE A 22 -4.66 7.29 7.94
C ILE A 22 -4.57 6.91 6.45
N ILE A 23 -3.39 7.08 5.86
CA ILE A 23 -3.14 6.71 4.46
C ILE A 23 -3.31 5.20 4.26
N LEU A 24 -2.81 4.38 5.18
CA LEU A 24 -2.98 2.92 5.13
C LEU A 24 -4.46 2.52 5.20
N LEU A 25 -5.26 3.16 6.06
CA LEU A 25 -6.70 2.90 6.15
C LEU A 25 -7.44 3.31 4.87
N LEU A 26 -7.11 4.48 4.30
CA LEU A 26 -7.70 4.93 3.03
C LEU A 26 -7.37 3.97 1.89
N MET A 27 -6.11 3.55 1.78
CA MET A 27 -5.69 2.55 0.80
C MET A 27 -6.44 1.23 0.98
N ALA A 28 -6.68 0.80 2.23
CA ALA A 28 -7.48 -0.38 2.49
C ALA A 28 -8.90 -0.28 1.94
N ILE A 29 -9.57 0.85 2.19
CA ILE A 29 -10.93 1.08 1.71
C ILE A 29 -10.98 1.14 0.19
N ILE A 30 -10.06 1.88 -0.45
CA ILE A 30 -10.01 2.03 -1.91
C ILE A 30 -9.79 0.67 -2.58
N HIS A 31 -8.80 -0.10 -2.10
CA HIS A 31 -8.46 -1.38 -2.69
C HIS A 31 -9.61 -2.39 -2.51
N MET A 32 -10.25 -2.39 -1.35
CA MET A 32 -11.42 -3.21 -1.08
C MET A 32 -12.59 -2.85 -2.00
N ASN A 33 -12.87 -1.55 -2.20
CA ASN A 33 -13.92 -1.12 -3.12
C ASN A 33 -13.62 -1.49 -4.58
N SER A 34 -12.37 -1.32 -5.04
CA SER A 34 -11.93 -1.77 -6.37
C SER A 34 -12.18 -3.26 -6.58
N VAL A 35 -11.78 -4.07 -5.59
CA VAL A 35 -11.89 -5.52 -5.64
C VAL A 35 -13.36 -5.98 -5.52
N LEU A 36 -14.18 -5.30 -4.71
CA LEU A 36 -15.63 -5.49 -4.65
C LEU A 36 -16.35 -5.06 -5.94
N GLY A 37 -15.81 -4.10 -6.70
CA GLY A 37 -16.34 -3.74 -8.02
C GLY A 37 -16.20 -4.88 -9.05
N ARG A 38 -15.20 -5.75 -8.87
CA ARG A 38 -14.93 -6.92 -9.72
C ARG A 38 -15.67 -8.20 -9.30
N LYS A 39 -16.68 -8.10 -8.42
CA LYS A 39 -17.46 -9.26 -7.94
C LYS A 39 -18.02 -10.13 -9.06
N TYR A 40 -18.52 -9.52 -10.14
CA TYR A 40 -19.09 -10.25 -11.28
C TYR A 40 -18.03 -11.01 -12.09
N GLU A 41 -16.87 -10.40 -12.34
CA GLU A 41 -15.73 -11.05 -13.01
C GLU A 41 -15.27 -12.29 -12.22
N ILE A 42 -15.16 -12.14 -10.90
CA ILE A 42 -14.74 -13.24 -10.02
C ILE A 42 -15.80 -14.34 -9.92
N ALA A 43 -17.08 -13.98 -9.94
CA ALA A 43 -18.17 -14.95 -9.98
C ALA A 43 -18.15 -15.77 -11.28
N LEU A 44 -17.91 -15.13 -12.43
CA LEU A 44 -17.73 -15.79 -13.72
C LEU A 44 -16.50 -16.72 -13.72
N LEU A 45 -15.37 -16.26 -13.19
CA LEU A 45 -14.16 -17.09 -13.07
C LEU A 45 -14.40 -18.33 -12.18
N LYS A 46 -15.12 -18.18 -11.05
CA LYS A 46 -15.51 -19.31 -10.20
C LYS A 46 -16.49 -20.26 -10.90
N ALA A 47 -17.42 -19.74 -11.71
CA ALA A 47 -18.35 -20.55 -12.49
C ALA A 47 -17.62 -21.38 -13.57
N ASN A 48 -16.54 -20.85 -14.12
CA ASN A 48 -15.66 -21.56 -15.06
C ASN A 48 -14.72 -22.59 -14.40
N GLY A 49 -14.86 -22.84 -13.08
CA GLY A 49 -14.11 -23.87 -12.36
C GLY A 49 -12.84 -23.39 -11.65
N LEU A 50 -12.59 -22.07 -11.60
CA LEU A 50 -11.42 -21.53 -10.89
C LEU A 50 -11.50 -21.83 -9.39
N THR A 51 -10.45 -22.45 -8.85
CA THR A 51 -10.39 -22.78 -7.42
C THR A 51 -10.07 -21.55 -6.57
N ARG A 52 -10.42 -21.59 -5.28
CA ARG A 52 -10.11 -20.50 -4.33
C ARG A 52 -8.62 -20.16 -4.24
N ARG A 53 -7.75 -21.16 -4.43
CA ARG A 53 -6.29 -21.00 -4.39
C ARG A 53 -5.77 -20.27 -5.63
N GLU A 54 -6.29 -20.61 -6.81
CA GLU A 54 -5.92 -19.96 -8.06
C GLU A 54 -6.37 -18.50 -8.08
N LEU A 55 -7.57 -18.21 -7.58
CA LEU A 55 -8.05 -16.84 -7.41
C LEU A 55 -7.12 -16.03 -6.49
N PHE A 56 -6.73 -16.60 -5.35
CA PHE A 56 -5.80 -15.95 -4.43
C PHE A 56 -4.45 -15.68 -5.11
N ARG A 57 -3.91 -16.66 -5.86
CA ARG A 57 -2.64 -16.53 -6.58
C ARG A 57 -2.71 -15.44 -7.65
N LEU A 58 -3.81 -15.38 -8.41
CA LEU A 58 -4.02 -14.38 -9.46
C LEU A 58 -4.03 -12.96 -8.87
N ILE A 59 -4.82 -12.75 -7.82
CA ILE A 59 -4.93 -11.44 -7.17
C ILE A 59 -3.59 -11.04 -6.53
N MET A 60 -2.87 -11.97 -5.90
CA MET A 60 -1.54 -11.69 -5.33
C MET A 60 -0.51 -11.29 -6.39
N VAL A 61 -0.53 -11.92 -7.58
CA VAL A 61 0.38 -11.56 -8.68
C VAL A 61 0.06 -10.16 -9.21
N GLU A 62 -1.23 -9.83 -9.34
CA GLU A 62 -1.67 -8.49 -9.75
C GLU A 62 -1.22 -7.42 -8.74
N SER A 63 -1.40 -7.69 -7.45
CA SER A 63 -0.94 -6.81 -6.37
C SER A 63 0.58 -6.66 -6.33
N PHE A 64 1.34 -7.72 -6.63
CA PHE A 64 2.81 -7.64 -6.68
C PHE A 64 3.30 -6.70 -7.80
N ARG A 65 2.65 -6.76 -8.97
CA ARG A 65 2.92 -5.82 -10.06
C ARG A 65 2.63 -4.38 -9.63
N TYR A 66 1.54 -4.16 -8.90
CA TYR A 66 1.21 -2.84 -8.37
C TYR A 66 2.27 -2.34 -7.35
N ILE A 67 2.72 -3.20 -6.43
CA ILE A 67 3.79 -2.88 -5.46
C ILE A 67 5.07 -2.44 -6.17
N SER A 68 5.48 -3.11 -7.25
CA SER A 68 6.69 -2.73 -7.99
C SER A 68 6.59 -1.31 -8.55
N TRP A 69 5.45 -0.94 -9.14
CA TRP A 69 5.24 0.41 -9.69
C TRP A 69 5.22 1.47 -8.60
N VAL A 70 4.49 1.21 -7.50
CA VAL A 70 4.43 2.13 -6.35
C VAL A 70 5.82 2.36 -5.76
N THR A 71 6.63 1.31 -5.62
CA THR A 71 7.98 1.41 -5.04
C THR A 71 8.90 2.26 -5.92
N ILE A 72 8.84 2.07 -7.25
CA ILE A 72 9.64 2.86 -8.20
C ILE A 72 9.25 4.33 -8.12
N ILE A 73 7.95 4.64 -8.21
CA ILE A 73 7.44 6.01 -8.17
C ILE A 73 7.77 6.69 -6.83
N ALA A 74 7.53 6.00 -5.71
CA ALA A 74 7.84 6.50 -4.37
C ALA A 74 9.35 6.80 -4.20
N SER A 75 10.21 5.96 -4.77
CA SER A 75 11.67 6.17 -4.72
C SER A 75 12.09 7.40 -5.52
N ILE A 76 11.53 7.60 -6.71
CA ILE A 76 11.77 8.79 -7.54
C ILE A 76 11.32 10.05 -6.78
N ILE A 77 10.10 10.06 -6.24
CA ILE A 77 9.56 11.19 -5.47
C ILE A 77 10.43 11.49 -4.24
N SER A 78 10.89 10.44 -3.55
CA SER A 78 11.76 10.59 -2.38
C SER A 78 13.10 11.24 -2.74
N MET A 79 13.71 10.83 -3.87
CA MET A 79 14.94 11.45 -4.37
C MET A 79 14.74 12.92 -4.74
N VAL A 80 13.63 13.25 -5.41
CA VAL A 80 13.28 14.64 -5.76
C VAL A 80 13.11 15.49 -4.51
N LEU A 81 12.42 14.98 -3.49
CA LEU A 81 12.24 15.69 -2.22
C LEU A 81 13.57 15.90 -1.49
N ILE A 82 14.45 14.90 -1.43
CA ILE A 82 15.78 15.04 -0.83
C ILE A 82 16.59 16.12 -1.57
N ALA A 83 16.57 16.12 -2.90
CA ALA A 83 17.25 17.12 -3.71
C ALA A 83 16.67 18.53 -3.46
N ALA A 84 15.35 18.66 -3.43
CA ALA A 84 14.66 19.93 -3.16
C ALA A 84 15.01 20.49 -1.77
N VAL A 85 15.01 19.64 -0.74
CA VAL A 85 15.39 20.06 0.62
C VAL A 85 16.85 20.52 0.66
N ASN A 86 17.78 19.76 0.08
CA ASN A 86 19.18 20.18 0.06
C ASN A 86 19.41 21.47 -0.74
N PHE A 87 18.62 21.72 -1.79
CA PHE A 87 18.67 22.95 -2.57
C PHE A 87 18.15 24.17 -1.76
N VAL A 88 17.04 24.02 -1.04
CA VAL A 88 16.43 25.12 -0.27
C VAL A 88 17.32 25.59 0.88
N PHE A 89 18.04 24.66 1.52
CA PHE A 89 18.86 24.97 2.70
C PHE A 89 20.35 25.17 2.39
N ASP A 90 20.74 25.12 1.11
CA ASP A 90 22.11 25.28 0.59
C ASP A 90 23.17 24.46 1.37
N MET A 91 22.73 23.34 1.94
CA MET A 91 23.50 22.45 2.81
C MET A 91 23.00 21.03 2.65
N THR A 92 23.89 20.04 2.78
CA THR A 92 23.52 18.61 2.75
C THR A 92 22.89 18.18 4.07
N LEU A 93 21.62 18.51 4.28
CA LEU A 93 20.85 18.11 5.46
C LEU A 93 20.47 16.62 5.43
N THR A 94 20.16 16.09 4.25
CA THR A 94 19.72 14.70 4.06
C THR A 94 20.44 14.03 2.89
N LYS A 95 21.11 12.91 3.14
CA LYS A 95 21.75 12.10 2.11
C LYS A 95 20.81 10.99 1.65
N ALA A 96 20.76 10.75 0.35
CA ALA A 96 20.10 9.57 -0.21
C ALA A 96 20.84 8.32 0.29
N SER A 97 20.22 7.62 1.25
CA SER A 97 20.74 6.38 1.81
C SER A 97 19.93 5.19 1.30
N PRO A 98 20.54 3.99 1.17
CA PRO A 98 19.81 2.78 0.80
C PRO A 98 18.62 2.48 1.73
N ASN A 99 18.69 2.95 2.98
CA ASN A 99 17.63 2.79 3.96
C ASN A 99 16.30 3.44 3.52
N VAL A 100 16.34 4.54 2.76
CA VAL A 100 15.13 5.19 2.24
C VAL A 100 14.39 4.26 1.27
N LEU A 101 15.13 3.55 0.43
CA LEU A 101 14.58 2.61 -0.54
C LEU A 101 13.95 1.40 0.16
N VAL A 102 14.62 0.87 1.19
CA VAL A 102 14.10 -0.23 2.03
C VAL A 102 12.81 0.18 2.75
N ILE A 103 12.76 1.38 3.33
CA ILE A 103 11.57 1.90 4.02
C ILE A 103 10.41 2.07 3.03
N ASN A 104 10.67 2.64 1.85
CA ASN A 104 9.64 2.80 0.82
C ASN A 104 9.08 1.45 0.36
N LEU A 105 9.94 0.45 0.17
CA LEU A 105 9.51 -0.91 -0.19
C LEU A 105 8.66 -1.53 0.92
N LEU A 106 9.05 -1.41 2.19
CA LEU A 106 8.29 -1.94 3.32
C LEU A 106 6.91 -1.29 3.44
N VAL A 107 6.84 0.04 3.32
CA VAL A 107 5.58 0.77 3.36
C VAL A 107 4.69 0.40 2.17
N ALA A 108 5.25 0.24 0.96
CA ALA A 108 4.51 -0.21 -0.21
C ALA A 108 3.97 -1.63 -0.03
N LEU A 109 4.77 -2.57 0.50
CA LEU A 109 4.34 -3.93 0.79
C LEU A 109 3.18 -3.95 1.80
N ILE A 110 3.32 -3.26 2.93
CA ILE A 110 2.30 -3.23 3.98
C ILE A 110 1.00 -2.61 3.44
N SER A 111 1.11 -1.49 2.72
CA SER A 111 -0.05 -0.75 2.21
C SER A 111 -0.84 -1.48 1.13
N VAL A 112 -0.24 -2.42 0.41
CA VAL A 112 -0.93 -3.19 -0.64
C VAL A 112 -1.30 -4.59 -0.17
N CYS A 113 -0.41 -5.30 0.54
CA CYS A 113 -0.66 -6.67 0.96
C CYS A 113 -1.81 -6.78 1.96
N ILE A 114 -1.87 -5.88 2.97
CA ILE A 114 -2.93 -5.94 3.98
C ILE A 114 -4.32 -5.77 3.34
N PRO A 115 -4.58 -4.73 2.53
CA PRO A 115 -5.86 -4.59 1.83
C PRO A 115 -6.17 -5.75 0.89
N THR A 116 -5.17 -6.24 0.17
CA THR A 116 -5.34 -7.35 -0.78
C THR A 116 -5.81 -8.60 -0.05
N ILE A 117 -5.16 -8.97 1.05
CA ILE A 117 -5.53 -10.15 1.85
C ILE A 117 -6.95 -10.01 2.38
N ILE A 118 -7.29 -8.85 2.97
CA ILE A 118 -8.64 -8.58 3.48
C ILE A 118 -9.68 -8.75 2.35
N SER A 119 -9.42 -8.16 1.19
CA SER A 119 -10.34 -8.18 0.06
C SER A 119 -10.58 -9.59 -0.50
N VAL A 120 -9.52 -10.40 -0.60
CA VAL A 120 -9.65 -11.79 -1.08
C VAL A 120 -10.43 -12.65 -0.08
N VAL A 121 -10.19 -12.47 1.23
CA VAL A 121 -10.97 -13.15 2.28
C VAL A 121 -12.45 -12.79 2.18
N THR A 122 -12.76 -11.51 1.98
CA THR A 122 -14.14 -11.04 1.83
C THR A 122 -14.82 -11.63 0.59
N ILE A 123 -14.16 -11.67 -0.56
CA ILE A 123 -14.73 -12.24 -1.80
C ILE A 123 -14.93 -13.75 -1.73
N ASN A 124 -14.04 -14.46 -1.04
CA ASN A 124 -14.17 -15.90 -0.88
C ASN A 124 -15.37 -16.29 0.00
N LYS A 125 -15.92 -15.36 0.78
CA LYS A 125 -17.15 -15.57 1.55
C LYS A 125 -18.40 -15.58 0.67
N TYR A 126 -18.40 -14.92 -0.49
CA TYR A 126 -19.56 -14.89 -1.37
C TYR A 126 -19.61 -16.12 -2.28
N ARG A 127 -20.77 -16.77 -2.32
CA ARG A 127 -21.08 -17.85 -3.28
C ARG A 127 -21.44 -17.23 -4.64
N PRO A 128 -20.93 -17.76 -5.76
CA PRO A 128 -21.22 -17.24 -7.10
C PRO A 128 -22.73 -17.19 -7.39
N ASP A 129 -23.48 -18.20 -6.93
CA ASP A 129 -24.94 -18.28 -7.10
C ASP A 129 -25.72 -17.11 -6.48
N ALA A 130 -25.20 -16.51 -5.41
CA ALA A 130 -25.83 -15.39 -4.74
C ALA A 130 -25.49 -14.04 -5.39
N ILE A 131 -24.38 -13.96 -6.14
CA ILE A 131 -23.96 -12.75 -6.85
C ILE A 131 -24.62 -12.68 -8.22
N LEU A 132 -24.77 -13.81 -8.94
CA LEU A 132 -25.32 -13.85 -10.30
C LEU A 132 -26.85 -13.75 -10.35
N ARG A 133 -27.55 -13.93 -9.22
CA ARG A 133 -29.02 -13.84 -9.13
C ARG A 133 -29.56 -12.43 -8.83
N ASN A 134 -28.70 -11.49 -8.44
CA ASN A 134 -29.03 -10.08 -8.17
C ASN A 134 -28.40 -9.18 -9.22
#